data_AF-A0A8F2F5W2-F1
#
_entry.id   AF-A0A8F2F5W2-F1
#
_cell.length_a   1.000
_cell.length_b   1.000
_cell.length_c   1.000
_cell.angle_alpha   90.00
_cell.angle_beta   90.00
_cell.angle_gamma   90.00
#
_symmetry.space_group_name_H-M   'P 1'
#
loop_
_entity.id
_entity.type
_entity.pdbx_description
1 polymer ?
#
loop_
_entity_poly.entity_id
_entity_poly.type
_entity_poly.pdbx_seq_one_letter_code
_entity_poly.pdbx_strand_id
1 'polypeptide(L)'
;MMRPRANIPVQNGVADTLVTFVASETEGNVHVFLPDTLEMGLVETIAMNFSRRVQQPVKVFHDNWREKYRLCPLLPGVQANNITYGSLCFECDMSEPHVQETNSKDDAAEGKIGHIPRPRNKWILYRQYQAAIIRQDLGKITASEMSTMIANMWRQESEAEKAVWQQKAEEEDRLHKEKYPDYKYTTKKSPSKGN
;
A
#
# COMPACT_ATOMS: atom_id res chain seq x y z
N MET A 1 35.47 -22.39 4.72
CA MET A 1 35.75 -21.71 6.01
C MET A 1 34.49 -20.98 6.45
N MET A 2 33.79 -21.49 7.46
CA MET A 2 32.66 -20.80 8.08
C MET A 2 33.17 -19.75 9.07
N ARG A 3 32.61 -18.53 9.04
CA ARG A 3 32.92 -17.51 10.04
C ARG A 3 32.18 -17.84 11.35
N PRO A 4 32.80 -17.67 12.53
CA PRO A 4 32.12 -17.91 13.80
C PRO A 4 31.03 -16.88 14.04
N ARG A 5 29.90 -17.33 14.58
CA ARG A 5 28.77 -16.49 14.99
C ARG A 5 29.17 -15.73 16.24
N ALA A 6 29.35 -14.41 16.14
CA ALA A 6 29.62 -13.56 17.28
C ALA A 6 28.39 -13.55 18.22
N ASN A 7 28.62 -13.90 19.47
CA ASN A 7 27.62 -13.83 20.54
C ASN A 7 27.54 -12.36 20.97
N ILE A 8 26.45 -11.67 20.61
CA ILE A 8 26.22 -10.27 21.01
C ILE A 8 25.58 -10.28 22.40
N PRO A 9 26.09 -9.53 23.39
CA PRO A 9 25.55 -9.53 24.74
C PRO A 9 24.14 -8.95 24.77
N VAL A 10 23.25 -9.61 25.53
CA VAL A 10 21.94 -9.09 25.91
C VAL A 10 22.15 -7.82 26.74
N GLN A 11 21.85 -6.65 26.16
CA GLN A 11 21.73 -5.41 26.90
C GLN A 11 20.26 -5.17 27.23
N ASN A 12 19.94 -5.24 28.53
CA ASN A 12 18.70 -4.79 29.12
C ASN A 12 18.43 -3.31 28.79
N GLY A 13 17.19 -2.96 28.42
CA GLY A 13 16.68 -1.61 28.67
C GLY A 13 16.04 -0.82 27.52
N VAL A 14 15.43 -1.44 26.51
CA VAL A 14 14.43 -0.75 25.66
C VAL A 14 13.24 -1.68 25.51
N ALA A 15 12.09 -1.28 26.06
CA ALA A 15 10.86 -2.04 25.96
C ALA A 15 10.50 -2.26 24.49
N ASP A 16 10.13 -3.51 24.18
CA ASP A 16 9.80 -4.07 22.88
C ASP A 16 9.05 -3.10 21.95
N THR A 17 9.79 -2.55 20.99
CA THR A 17 9.23 -1.87 19.81
C THR A 17 8.82 -2.90 18.75
N LEU A 18 8.12 -3.97 19.16
CA LEU A 18 7.78 -5.09 18.28
C LEU A 18 6.27 -5.19 18.09
N VAL A 19 5.84 -5.08 16.84
CA VAL A 19 4.51 -5.49 16.39
C VAL A 19 4.34 -6.99 16.67
N THR A 20 3.32 -7.36 17.43
CA THR A 20 3.07 -8.76 17.80
C THR A 20 1.79 -9.26 17.14
N PHE A 21 1.86 -10.42 16.50
CA PHE A 21 0.70 -11.11 15.94
C PHE A 21 0.33 -12.28 16.85
N VAL A 22 -0.93 -12.34 17.27
CA VAL A 22 -1.45 -13.40 18.14
C VAL A 22 -2.65 -14.03 17.44
N ALA A 23 -2.61 -15.35 17.24
CA ALA A 23 -3.78 -16.08 16.80
C ALA A 23 -4.73 -16.27 18.00
N SER A 24 -5.97 -15.82 17.86
CA SER A 24 -7.03 -16.04 18.84
C SER A 24 -7.70 -17.38 18.56
N GLU A 25 -7.41 -18.39 19.38
CA GLU A 25 -8.01 -19.73 19.28
C GLU A 25 -9.51 -19.71 19.55
N THR A 26 -10.00 -18.74 20.34
CA THR A 26 -11.41 -18.59 20.70
C THR A 26 -12.24 -17.93 19.61
N GLU A 27 -11.65 -17.01 18.84
CA GLU A 27 -12.35 -16.24 17.81
C GLU A 27 -11.98 -16.68 16.38
N GLY A 28 -11.01 -17.60 16.23
CA GLY A 28 -10.53 -18.07 14.92
C GLY A 28 -9.79 -17.00 14.09
N ASN A 29 -9.38 -15.89 14.73
CA ASN A 29 -8.91 -14.67 14.06
C ASN A 29 -7.52 -14.24 14.57
N VAL A 30 -6.84 -13.36 13.82
CA VAL A 30 -5.53 -12.81 14.21
C VAL A 30 -5.70 -11.44 14.86
N HIS A 31 -5.14 -11.26 16.05
CA HIS A 31 -5.01 -9.96 16.71
C HIS A 31 -3.61 -9.40 16.46
N VAL A 32 -3.54 -8.10 16.18
CA VAL A 32 -2.25 -7.39 16.03
C VAL A 32 -2.09 -6.41 17.17
N PHE A 33 -0.97 -6.50 17.88
CA PHE A 33 -0.62 -5.57 18.95
C PHE A 33 0.45 -4.59 18.48
N LEU A 34 0.16 -3.30 18.60
CA LEU A 34 1.05 -2.20 18.29
C LEU A 34 1.41 -1.48 19.60
N PRO A 35 2.66 -0.97 19.75
CA PRO A 35 3.00 -0.10 20.88
C PRO A 35 2.11 1.15 20.91
N ASP A 36 1.75 1.62 22.11
CA ASP A 36 1.02 2.88 22.28
C ASP A 36 1.84 4.14 21.89
N THR A 37 3.16 4.02 21.90
CA THR A 37 4.12 5.02 21.42
C THR A 37 4.03 5.32 19.92
N LEU A 38 3.30 4.51 19.14
CA LEU A 38 3.06 4.81 17.73
C LEU A 38 2.07 5.97 17.58
N GLU A 39 2.37 6.89 16.67
CA GLU A 39 1.42 7.93 16.29
C GLU A 39 0.11 7.34 15.76
N MET A 40 -1.01 7.90 16.18
CA MET A 40 -2.34 7.40 15.83
C MET A 40 -2.55 7.29 14.32
N GLY A 41 -2.01 8.23 13.51
CA GLY A 41 -2.12 8.16 12.05
C GLY A 41 -1.42 6.93 11.43
N LEU A 42 -0.36 6.43 12.07
CA LEU A 42 0.28 5.17 11.67
C LEU A 42 -0.55 3.96 12.10
N VAL A 43 -1.14 4.00 13.31
CA VAL A 43 -2.07 2.97 13.82
C VAL A 43 -3.29 2.83 12.90
N GLU A 44 -3.89 3.95 12.47
CA GLU A 44 -4.97 4.00 11.49
C GLU A 44 -4.55 3.38 10.16
N THR A 45 -3.39 3.77 9.63
CA THR A 45 -2.87 3.24 8.36
C THR A 45 -2.68 1.72 8.44
N ILE A 46 -2.15 1.21 9.56
CA ILE A 46 -1.96 -0.23 9.78
C ILE A 46 -3.32 -0.93 9.88
N ALA A 47 -4.27 -0.37 10.63
CA ALA A 47 -5.61 -0.93 10.79
C ALA A 47 -6.37 -1.00 9.46
N MET A 48 -6.32 0.05 8.63
CA MET A 48 -6.92 0.08 7.29
C MET A 48 -6.33 -0.99 6.39
N ASN A 49 -4.99 -1.10 6.34
CA ASN A 49 -4.33 -2.12 5.53
C ASN A 49 -4.64 -3.54 6.03
N PHE A 50 -4.74 -3.71 7.34
CA PHE A 50 -5.09 -4.98 7.95
C PHE A 50 -6.53 -5.38 7.61
N SER A 51 -7.50 -4.48 7.77
CA SER A 51 -8.90 -4.70 7.37
C SER A 51 -9.02 -5.07 5.89
N ARG A 52 -8.33 -4.34 5.02
CA ARG A 52 -8.30 -4.61 3.58
C ARG A 52 -7.70 -5.98 3.25
N ARG A 53 -6.73 -6.45 4.05
CA ARG A 53 -6.07 -7.74 3.85
C ARG A 53 -6.89 -8.91 4.36
N VAL A 54 -7.57 -8.73 5.49
CA VAL A 54 -8.43 -9.76 6.10
C VAL A 54 -9.84 -9.78 5.50
N GLN A 55 -10.20 -8.77 4.71
CA GLN A 55 -11.54 -8.58 4.13
C GLN A 55 -12.63 -8.62 5.21
N GLN A 56 -12.35 -7.98 6.36
CA GLN A 56 -13.25 -7.90 7.51
C GLN A 56 -13.08 -6.53 8.20
N PRO A 57 -14.14 -6.01 8.85
CA PRO A 57 -14.02 -4.81 9.67
C PRO A 57 -13.06 -5.07 10.84
N VAL A 58 -12.16 -4.12 11.08
CA VAL A 58 -11.17 -4.18 12.15
C VAL A 58 -11.50 -3.12 13.19
N LYS A 59 -11.63 -3.55 14.45
CA LYS A 59 -11.76 -2.65 15.60
C LYS A 59 -10.42 -2.48 16.28
N VAL A 60 -10.10 -1.24 16.62
CA VAL A 60 -8.87 -0.87 17.32
C VAL A 60 -9.19 -0.50 18.76
N PHE A 61 -8.56 -1.19 19.71
CA PHE A 61 -8.71 -0.93 21.12
C PHE A 61 -7.38 -0.45 21.71
N HIS A 62 -7.44 0.47 22.66
CA HIS A 62 -6.29 0.86 23.48
C HIS A 62 -6.33 0.15 24.83
N ASP A 63 -5.32 -0.66 25.08
CA ASP A 63 -5.13 -1.39 26.33
C ASP A 63 -4.20 -0.55 27.24
N ASN A 64 -4.82 0.28 28.09
CA ASN A 64 -4.11 1.15 29.03
C ASN A 64 -3.22 0.39 30.03
N TRP A 65 -3.50 -0.90 30.27
CA TRP A 65 -2.70 -1.72 31.19
C TRP A 65 -1.48 -2.33 30.50
N ARG A 66 -1.58 -2.59 29.19
CA ARG A 66 -0.50 -3.18 28.39
C ARG A 66 0.28 -2.18 27.54
N GLU A 67 -0.10 -0.91 27.56
CA GLU A 67 0.52 0.18 26.78
C GLU A 67 0.57 -0.17 25.28
N LYS A 68 -0.54 -0.74 24.77
CA LYS A 68 -0.62 -1.26 23.40
C LYS A 68 -1.97 -0.98 22.75
N TYR A 69 -1.95 -0.70 21.46
CA TYR A 69 -3.13 -0.79 20.60
C TYR A 69 -3.33 -2.23 20.14
N ARG A 70 -4.57 -2.70 20.13
CA ARG A 70 -4.98 -4.02 19.68
C ARG A 70 -5.92 -3.88 18.49
N LEU A 71 -5.54 -4.44 17.35
CA LEU A 71 -6.35 -4.51 16.13
C LEU A 71 -6.99 -5.89 16.07
N CYS A 72 -8.32 -5.93 16.02
CA CYS A 72 -9.11 -7.17 16.00
C CYS A 72 -10.09 -7.16 14.82
N PRO A 73 -9.99 -8.12 13.89
CA PRO A 73 -11.05 -8.32 12.91
C PRO A 73 -12.19 -9.04 13.61
N LEU A 74 -13.27 -8.33 13.85
CA LEU A 74 -14.44 -8.84 14.58
C LEU A 74 -15.60 -8.94 13.61
N LEU A 75 -16.27 -10.10 13.60
CA LEU A 75 -17.47 -10.28 12.79
C LEU A 75 -18.58 -9.31 13.25
N PRO A 76 -19.39 -8.78 12.32
CA PRO A 76 -20.54 -7.95 12.66
C PRO A 76 -21.45 -8.69 13.65
N GLY A 77 -21.66 -8.12 14.84
CA GLY A 77 -22.50 -8.69 15.90
C GLY A 77 -21.77 -9.42 17.02
N VAL A 78 -20.45 -9.65 16.92
CA VAL A 78 -19.64 -10.14 18.06
C VAL A 78 -19.29 -8.96 18.98
N GLN A 79 -19.83 -8.95 20.19
CA GLN A 79 -19.50 -7.96 21.20
C GLN A 79 -18.15 -8.31 21.83
N ALA A 80 -17.14 -7.48 21.58
CA ALA A 80 -15.88 -7.60 22.30
C ALA A 80 -16.12 -7.28 23.79
N ASN A 81 -15.67 -8.16 24.67
CA ASN A 81 -15.75 -7.91 26.11
C ASN A 81 -14.84 -6.72 26.46
N ASN A 82 -15.40 -5.54 26.72
CA ASN A 82 -14.65 -4.31 27.04
C ASN A 82 -13.65 -4.47 28.21
N ILE A 83 -13.85 -5.47 29.07
CA ILE A 83 -12.95 -5.83 30.19
C ILE A 83 -11.63 -6.46 29.71
N THR A 84 -11.63 -7.15 28.56
CA THR A 84 -10.47 -7.89 28.04
C THR A 84 -9.73 -7.16 26.91
N TYR A 85 -10.43 -6.25 26.21
CA TYR A 85 -9.93 -5.58 25.00
C TYR A 85 -9.44 -4.15 25.23
N GLY A 86 -9.90 -3.47 26.29
CA GLY A 86 -9.57 -2.06 26.55
C GLY A 86 -10.58 -1.09 25.96
N SER A 87 -10.20 0.19 25.83
CA SER A 87 -11.09 1.24 25.32
C SER A 87 -11.10 1.23 23.79
N LEU A 88 -12.28 1.19 23.16
CA LEU A 88 -12.39 1.28 21.69
C LEU A 88 -11.93 2.67 21.23
N CYS A 89 -10.95 2.69 20.31
CA CYS A 89 -10.50 3.90 19.64
C CYS A 89 -11.36 4.20 18.41
N PHE A 90 -11.37 3.27 17.45
CA PHE A 90 -12.09 3.41 16.19
C PHE A 90 -12.34 2.04 15.54
N GLU A 91 -13.25 2.02 14.58
CA GLU A 91 -13.55 0.90 13.71
C GLU A 91 -13.24 1.29 12.28
N CYS A 92 -12.52 0.44 11.54
CA CYS A 92 -12.28 0.63 10.12
C CYS A 92 -12.83 -0.55 9.34
N ASP A 93 -13.69 -0.25 8.37
CA ASP A 93 -14.27 -1.23 7.48
C ASP A 93 -13.77 -0.99 6.04
N MET A 94 -12.73 -1.72 5.68
CA MET A 94 -12.24 -1.84 4.31
C MET A 94 -12.52 -3.25 3.76
N SER A 95 -13.57 -3.93 4.29
CA SER A 95 -13.92 -5.31 3.97
C SER A 95 -14.62 -5.48 2.63
N GLU A 96 -15.28 -4.43 2.15
CA GLU A 96 -15.92 -4.43 0.84
C GLU A 96 -14.86 -4.66 -0.25
N PRO A 97 -14.96 -5.75 -1.04
CA PRO A 97 -14.19 -5.84 -2.26
C PRO A 97 -14.67 -4.69 -3.12
N HIS A 98 -13.77 -3.77 -3.45
CA HIS A 98 -14.05 -2.81 -4.51
C HIS A 98 -14.30 -3.65 -5.78
N VAL A 99 -15.57 -3.93 -6.06
CA VAL A 99 -16.03 -4.42 -7.34
C VAL A 99 -15.46 -3.39 -8.31
N GLN A 100 -14.50 -3.80 -9.13
CA GLN A 100 -14.06 -3.01 -10.26
C GLN A 100 -15.23 -3.01 -11.25
N GLU A 101 -16.27 -2.25 -10.92
CA GLU A 101 -17.25 -1.82 -11.90
C GLU A 101 -16.48 -0.95 -12.88
N THR A 102 -16.41 -1.46 -14.08
CA THR A 102 -15.98 -0.74 -15.26
C THR A 102 -16.82 0.54 -15.34
N ASN A 103 -16.27 1.67 -14.91
CA ASN A 103 -16.56 2.95 -15.53
C ASN A 103 -15.50 3.98 -15.14
N SER A 104 -15.01 4.62 -16.18
CA SER A 104 -14.08 5.74 -16.20
C SER A 104 -14.34 6.75 -15.09
N LYS A 105 -13.27 7.15 -14.37
CA LYS A 105 -12.85 8.54 -14.10
C LYS A 105 -12.06 8.66 -12.78
N ASP A 106 -10.86 9.22 -12.92
CA ASP A 106 -10.42 10.44 -12.24
C ASP A 106 -10.13 10.53 -10.72
N ASP A 107 -10.05 9.47 -9.92
CA ASP A 107 -9.72 9.65 -8.48
C ASP A 107 -8.46 8.93 -7.99
N ALA A 108 -7.32 9.18 -8.65
CA ALA A 108 -5.99 8.86 -8.11
C ALA A 108 -5.31 10.11 -7.50
N ALA A 109 -6.03 10.84 -6.64
CA ALA A 109 -5.51 12.02 -5.97
C ALA A 109 -5.95 12.16 -4.50
N GLU A 110 -6.23 11.06 -3.80
CA GLU A 110 -6.43 11.14 -2.35
C GLU A 110 -5.67 10.00 -1.68
N GLY A 111 -4.47 10.33 -1.19
CA GLY A 111 -3.54 9.33 -0.64
C GLY A 111 -2.07 9.74 -0.61
N LYS A 112 -1.73 11.00 -0.90
CA LYS A 112 -0.55 11.72 -0.39
C LYS A 112 -0.90 13.22 -0.42
N ILE A 113 -1.39 13.73 0.70
CA ILE A 113 -1.78 15.14 0.86
C ILE A 113 -0.58 16.02 0.48
N GLY A 114 -0.58 16.56 -0.75
CA GLY A 114 0.43 17.51 -1.25
C GLY A 114 1.31 17.09 -2.45
N HIS A 115 1.27 15.84 -2.95
CA HIS A 115 2.09 15.48 -4.12
C HIS A 115 1.23 15.13 -5.36
N ILE A 116 1.13 16.08 -6.29
CA ILE A 116 0.53 15.87 -7.61
C ILE A 116 1.45 14.92 -8.43
N PRO A 117 0.97 13.72 -8.83
CA PRO A 117 1.77 12.80 -9.63
C PRO A 117 2.03 13.38 -11.02
N ARG A 118 3.09 12.90 -11.69
CA ARG A 118 3.38 13.34 -13.07
C ARG A 118 2.31 12.81 -14.03
N PRO A 119 1.97 13.55 -15.10
CA PRO A 119 1.18 12.99 -16.20
C PRO A 119 1.89 11.77 -16.79
N ARG A 120 1.11 10.76 -17.15
CA ARG A 120 1.62 9.48 -17.67
C ARG A 120 2.04 9.66 -19.13
N ASN A 121 3.26 9.27 -19.45
CA ASN A 121 3.71 9.24 -20.85
C ASN A 121 3.23 7.99 -21.59
N LYS A 122 3.41 7.95 -22.92
CA LYS A 122 2.95 6.84 -23.77
C LYS A 122 3.44 5.46 -23.34
N TRP A 123 4.68 5.37 -22.86
CA TRP A 123 5.27 4.11 -22.39
C TRP A 123 4.63 3.66 -21.08
N ILE A 124 4.37 4.59 -20.14
CA ILE A 124 3.68 4.27 -18.89
C ILE A 124 2.26 3.77 -19.16
N LEU A 125 1.53 4.41 -20.08
CA LEU A 125 0.19 3.99 -20.48
C LEU A 125 0.21 2.61 -21.14
N TYR A 126 1.09 2.39 -22.11
CA TYR A 126 1.26 1.09 -22.77
C TYR A 126 1.63 -0.01 -21.78
N ARG A 127 2.58 0.25 -20.88
CA ARG A 127 3.01 -0.71 -19.87
C ARG A 127 1.89 -1.06 -18.90
N GLN A 128 1.09 -0.09 -18.48
CA GLN A 128 -0.08 -0.35 -17.63
C GLN A 128 -1.07 -1.30 -18.33
N TYR A 129 -1.36 -1.03 -19.61
CA TYR A 129 -2.24 -1.85 -20.42
C TYR A 129 -1.72 -3.28 -20.59
N GLN A 130 -0.47 -3.45 -21.04
CA GLN A 130 0.09 -4.78 -21.26
C GLN A 130 0.36 -5.56 -19.96
N ALA A 131 0.71 -4.86 -18.87
CA ALA A 131 0.87 -5.50 -17.58
C ALA A 131 -0.45 -6.11 -17.07
N ALA A 132 -1.60 -5.49 -17.36
CA ALA A 132 -2.90 -6.04 -17.00
C ALA A 132 -3.17 -7.36 -17.75
N ILE A 133 -2.91 -7.37 -19.06
CA ILE A 133 -3.08 -8.56 -19.92
C ILE A 133 -2.15 -9.69 -19.47
N ILE A 134 -0.85 -9.41 -19.30
CA ILE A 134 0.14 -10.43 -18.90
C ILE A 134 -0.17 -11.01 -17.52
N ARG A 135 -0.68 -10.21 -16.57
CA ARG A 135 -1.06 -10.70 -15.24
C ARG A 135 -2.25 -11.65 -15.30
N GLN A 136 -3.18 -11.41 -16.22
CA GLN A 136 -4.32 -12.28 -16.45
C GLN A 136 -3.87 -13.64 -17.01
N ASP A 137 -2.89 -13.64 -17.92
CA ASP A 137 -2.45 -14.85 -18.62
C ASP A 137 -1.41 -15.68 -17.83
N LEU A 138 -0.43 -15.04 -17.20
CA LEU A 138 0.77 -15.69 -16.64
C LEU A 138 0.88 -15.60 -15.10
N GLY A 139 -0.05 -14.94 -14.43
CA GLY A 139 -0.11 -14.89 -12.96
C GLY A 139 1.11 -14.21 -12.30
N LYS A 140 1.79 -14.92 -11.38
CA LYS A 140 2.83 -14.35 -10.49
C LYS A 140 4.16 -14.08 -11.21
N ILE A 141 4.23 -12.99 -11.97
CA ILE A 141 5.47 -12.47 -12.58
C ILE A 141 6.02 -11.30 -11.75
N THR A 142 7.35 -11.23 -11.61
CA THR A 142 7.98 -10.09 -10.92
C THR A 142 7.91 -8.81 -11.74
N ALA A 143 7.91 -7.65 -11.07
CA ALA A 143 7.86 -6.36 -11.77
C ALA A 143 9.06 -6.14 -12.72
N SER A 144 10.22 -6.74 -12.42
CA SER A 144 11.42 -6.70 -13.25
C SER A 144 11.20 -7.44 -14.57
N GLU A 145 10.80 -8.70 -14.49
CA GLU A 145 10.54 -9.55 -15.66
C GLU A 145 9.43 -8.98 -16.54
N MET A 146 8.35 -8.49 -15.93
CA MET A 146 7.25 -7.83 -16.62
C MET A 146 7.72 -6.60 -17.40
N SER A 147 8.58 -5.77 -16.80
CA SER A 147 9.09 -4.57 -17.48
C SER A 147 9.99 -4.92 -18.65
N THR A 148 10.82 -5.97 -18.52
CA THR A 148 11.67 -6.47 -19.60
C THR A 148 10.83 -7.02 -20.76
N MET A 149 9.81 -7.82 -20.46
CA MET A 149 8.92 -8.40 -21.46
C MET A 149 8.17 -7.31 -22.26
N ILE A 150 7.53 -6.38 -21.54
CA ILE A 150 6.77 -5.29 -22.18
C ILE A 150 7.71 -4.37 -22.97
N ALA A 151 8.96 -4.17 -22.52
CA ALA A 151 9.91 -3.34 -23.25
C ALA A 151 10.26 -3.95 -24.61
N ASN A 152 10.35 -5.28 -24.69
CA ASN A 152 10.54 -5.99 -25.94
C ASN A 152 9.30 -5.90 -26.83
N MET A 153 8.09 -6.07 -26.26
CA MET A 153 6.83 -5.90 -27.00
C MET A 153 6.72 -4.50 -27.61
N TRP A 154 7.01 -3.45 -26.83
CA TRP A 154 6.97 -2.08 -27.33
C TRP A 154 7.97 -1.79 -28.45
N ARG A 155 9.15 -2.42 -28.44
CA ARG A 155 10.09 -2.26 -29.56
C ARG A 155 9.51 -2.86 -30.84
N GLN A 156 8.87 -4.02 -30.73
CA GLN A 156 8.27 -4.76 -31.85
C GLN A 156 6.91 -4.19 -32.29
N GLU A 157 6.29 -3.37 -31.45
CA GLU A 157 4.98 -2.77 -31.72
C GLU A 157 4.98 -1.87 -32.96
N SER A 158 3.87 -1.88 -33.69
CA SER A 158 3.71 -1.07 -34.90
C SER A 158 3.76 0.44 -34.62
N GLU A 159 4.17 1.23 -35.62
CA GLU A 159 4.16 2.70 -35.49
C GLU A 159 2.76 3.26 -35.29
N ALA A 160 1.74 2.62 -35.88
CA ALA A 160 0.33 2.99 -35.71
C ALA A 160 -0.11 2.85 -34.26
N GLU A 161 0.19 1.71 -33.62
CA GLU A 161 -0.11 1.50 -32.20
C GLU A 161 0.65 2.49 -31.32
N LYS A 162 1.96 2.70 -31.58
CA LYS A 162 2.75 3.71 -30.87
C LYS A 162 2.15 5.12 -30.99
N ALA A 163 1.55 5.46 -32.13
CA ALA A 163 0.86 6.73 -32.36
C ALA A 163 -0.42 6.84 -31.52
N VAL A 164 -1.20 5.77 -31.37
CA VAL A 164 -2.36 5.75 -30.48
C VAL A 164 -1.95 6.04 -29.03
N TRP A 165 -0.88 5.42 -28.55
CA TRP A 165 -0.38 5.67 -27.19
C TRP A 165 0.25 7.06 -27.03
N GLN A 166 0.81 7.62 -28.10
CA GLN A 166 1.27 9.01 -28.13
C GLN A 166 0.10 9.99 -27.97
N GLN A 167 -0.98 9.82 -28.74
CA GLN A 167 -2.18 10.66 -28.63
C GLN A 167 -2.82 10.57 -27.24
N LYS A 168 -2.90 9.37 -26.66
CA LYS A 168 -3.40 9.19 -25.28
C LYS A 168 -2.53 9.92 -24.24
N ALA A 169 -1.21 9.93 -24.43
CA ALA A 169 -0.30 10.65 -23.53
C ALA A 169 -0.42 12.16 -23.66
N GLU A 170 -0.66 12.68 -24.87
CA GLU A 170 -0.93 14.10 -25.11
C GLU A 170 -2.22 14.54 -24.46
N GLU A 171 -3.28 13.71 -24.54
CA GLU A 171 -4.55 13.99 -23.87
C GLU A 171 -4.40 13.96 -22.34
N GLU A 172 -3.67 13.00 -21.79
CA GLU A 172 -3.37 12.95 -20.34
C GLU A 172 -2.59 14.22 -19.89
N ASP A 173 -1.61 14.67 -20.68
CA ASP A 173 -0.86 15.89 -20.38
C ASP A 173 -1.75 17.14 -20.48
N ARG A 174 -2.65 17.20 -21.46
CA ARG A 174 -3.63 18.28 -21.62
C ARG A 174 -4.57 18.36 -20.41
N LEU A 175 -5.19 17.25 -20.04
CA LEU A 175 -6.09 17.15 -18.89
C LEU A 175 -5.36 17.47 -17.59
N HIS A 176 -4.12 17.00 -17.43
CA HIS A 176 -3.32 17.30 -16.25
C HIS A 176 -2.99 18.79 -16.14
N LYS A 177 -2.65 19.46 -17.23
CA LYS A 177 -2.41 20.91 -17.26
C LYS A 177 -3.67 21.72 -16.95
N GLU A 178 -4.82 21.26 -17.42
CA GLU A 178 -6.12 21.88 -17.14
C GLU A 178 -6.51 21.71 -15.67
N LYS A 179 -6.31 20.51 -15.11
CA LYS A 179 -6.61 20.18 -13.70
C LYS A 179 -5.62 20.82 -12.72
N TYR A 180 -4.35 20.98 -13.11
CA TYR A 180 -3.28 21.49 -12.27
C TYR A 180 -2.46 22.58 -13.00
N PRO A 181 -3.01 23.80 -13.16
CA PRO A 181 -2.34 24.89 -13.87
C PRO A 181 -1.02 25.32 -13.21
N ASP A 182 -0.92 25.20 -11.89
CA ASP A 182 0.28 25.54 -11.10
C ASP A 182 1.29 24.38 -10.98
N TYR A 183 1.05 23.27 -11.67
CA TYR A 183 1.94 22.11 -11.59
C TYR A 183 3.32 22.41 -12.15
N LYS A 184 4.36 22.19 -11.34
CA LYS A 184 5.76 22.28 -11.75
C LYS A 184 6.52 21.02 -11.40
N TYR A 185 7.16 20.43 -12.41
CA TYR A 185 8.05 19.29 -12.20
C TYR A 185 9.35 19.75 -11.51
N THR A 186 9.56 19.28 -10.27
CA THR A 186 10.80 19.50 -9.52
C THR A 186 11.56 18.19 -9.34
N THR A 187 12.78 18.11 -9.87
CA THR A 187 13.68 17.01 -9.55
C THR A 187 14.32 17.26 -8.20
N LYS A 188 14.25 16.29 -7.28
CA LYS A 188 15.06 16.33 -6.06
C LYS A 188 16.50 16.04 -6.48
N LYS A 189 17.38 17.06 -6.47
CA LYS A 189 18.82 16.86 -6.67
C LYS A 189 19.34 16.04 -5.49
N SER A 190 19.60 14.75 -5.68
CA SER A 190 20.51 14.03 -4.79
C SER A 190 21.91 14.64 -4.95
N PRO A 191 22.68 14.82 -3.86
CA PRO A 191 24.06 15.27 -3.99
C PRO A 191 24.80 14.24 -4.86
N SER A 192 25.30 14.70 -6.01
CA SER A 192 26.21 13.92 -6.83
C SER A 192 27.41 13.56 -5.97
N LYS A 193 27.60 12.28 -5.64
CA LYS A 193 28.91 11.79 -5.21
C LYS A 193 29.84 11.95 -6.41
N GLY A 194 30.56 13.06 -6.44
CA GLY A 194 31.75 13.21 -7.24
C GLY A 194 32.88 12.40 -6.61
N ASN A 195 33.64 11.73 -7.48
CA ASN A 195 34.73 10.77 -7.25
C ASN A 195 34.36 9.38 -6.76
#